data_AF-A8YB66-F1
#
_entry.id   AF-A8YB66-F1
#
_cell.length_a   1.000
_cell.length_b   1.000
_cell.length_c   1.000
_cell.angle_alpha   90.00
_cell.angle_beta   90.00
_cell.angle_gamma   90.00
#
_symmetry.space_group_name_H-M   'P 1'
#
loop_
_entity.id
_entity.type
_entity.pdbx_description
1 polymer ?
#
loop_
_entity_poly.entity_id
_entity_poly.type
_entity_poly.pdbx_seq_one_letter_code
_entity_poly.pdbx_strand_id
1 'polypeptide(L)'
;MIDLIVSGDGDVPLFLKVGDGNEADKAVFGQIAREFKKQVYFDSLIVGDSALYSKENLKLMREMRWLSRVPFSIKEAQKLVDSISEKELTDSKILGYSWRETSSNYGGIEQRWLLVESQARQESDLKKLEKKIEQEKNSAQEKIRQLSRREFENRAVALAIVKGLSDSLIPILQSLTTEV
;
A
#
# COMPACT_ATOMS: atom_id res chain seq x y z
N MET A 1 -17.98 -12.79 9.93
CA MET A 1 -17.17 -11.55 10.07
C MET A 1 -17.96 -10.52 10.87
N ILE A 2 -17.33 -9.57 11.55
CA ILE A 2 -18.03 -8.47 12.24
C ILE A 2 -17.65 -7.15 11.56
N ASP A 3 -18.66 -6.43 11.07
CA ASP A 3 -18.51 -5.07 10.55
C ASP A 3 -19.04 -4.08 11.59
N LEU A 4 -18.25 -3.03 11.87
CA LEU A 4 -18.53 -2.06 12.91
C LEU A 4 -18.38 -0.62 12.41
N ILE A 5 -19.30 0.25 12.81
CA ILE A 5 -19.12 1.71 12.75
C ILE A 5 -19.07 2.22 14.19
N VAL A 6 -18.07 3.03 14.50
CA VAL A 6 -17.85 3.62 15.82
C VAL A 6 -17.93 5.15 15.76
N SER A 7 -18.10 5.78 16.92
CA SER A 7 -17.93 7.23 17.10
C SER A 7 -16.51 7.67 16.72
N GLY A 8 -16.32 8.97 16.49
CA GLY A 8 -15.03 9.51 16.01
C GLY A 8 -13.86 9.34 16.98
N ASP A 9 -14.14 9.20 18.28
CA ASP A 9 -13.18 8.83 19.33
C ASP A 9 -12.94 7.31 19.43
N GLY A 10 -13.74 6.50 18.75
CA GLY A 10 -13.64 5.04 18.73
C GLY A 10 -14.33 4.34 19.90
N ASP A 11 -14.89 5.08 20.85
CA ASP A 11 -15.35 4.55 22.14
C ASP A 11 -16.77 3.94 22.09
N VAL A 12 -17.61 4.39 21.16
CA VAL A 12 -19.02 3.99 21.09
C VAL A 12 -19.34 3.30 19.76
N PRO A 13 -19.72 2.01 19.79
CA PRO A 13 -20.30 1.32 18.65
C PRO A 13 -21.65 1.94 18.26
N LEU A 14 -21.75 2.46 17.04
CA LEU A 14 -22.96 3.06 16.47
C LEU A 14 -23.72 2.10 15.55
N PHE A 15 -23.01 1.15 14.95
CA PHE A 15 -23.59 0.13 14.07
C PHE A 15 -22.79 -1.16 14.16
N LEU A 16 -23.48 -2.29 14.18
CA LEU A 16 -22.91 -3.62 14.17
C LEU A 16 -23.65 -4.47 13.15
N LYS A 17 -22.92 -5.05 12.20
CA LYS A 17 -23.43 -6.11 11.33
C LYS A 17 -22.58 -7.36 11.52
N VAL A 18 -23.25 -8.47 11.79
CA VAL A 18 -22.61 -9.79 11.82
C VAL A 18 -22.77 -10.38 10.43
N GLY A 19 -21.69 -10.40 9.66
CA GLY A 19 -21.63 -10.95 8.31
C GLY A 19 -21.39 -12.46 8.30
N ASP A 20 -21.90 -13.12 7.26
CA ASP A 20 -21.62 -14.53 6.98
C ASP A 20 -20.15 -14.70 6.52
N GLY A 21 -19.50 -15.80 6.89
CA GLY A 21 -18.08 -16.05 6.61
C GLY A 21 -17.71 -16.17 5.12
N ASN A 22 -18.71 -16.16 4.24
CA ASN A 22 -18.58 -16.25 2.79
C ASN A 22 -18.74 -14.91 2.04
N GLU A 23 -19.07 -13.81 2.72
CA GLU A 23 -19.18 -12.49 2.07
C GLU A 23 -17.79 -11.88 1.86
N ALA A 24 -17.49 -11.43 0.63
CA ALA A 24 -16.23 -10.74 0.35
C ALA A 24 -16.27 -9.31 0.92
N ASP A 25 -15.40 -9.03 1.89
CA ASP A 25 -15.34 -7.79 2.70
C ASP A 25 -15.46 -6.49 1.90
N LYS A 26 -14.85 -6.44 0.71
CA LYS A 26 -14.83 -5.23 -0.13
C LYS A 26 -16.18 -4.83 -0.72
N ALA A 27 -17.12 -5.77 -0.89
CA ALA A 27 -18.42 -5.49 -1.48
C ALA A 27 -19.45 -4.95 -0.46
N VAL A 28 -19.18 -5.15 0.83
CA VAL A 28 -20.17 -4.93 1.89
C VAL A 28 -20.09 -3.52 2.47
N PHE A 29 -18.91 -2.89 2.48
CA PHE A 29 -18.71 -1.58 3.10
C PHE A 29 -19.60 -0.46 2.53
N GLY A 30 -19.70 -0.34 1.21
CA GLY A 30 -20.56 0.69 0.60
C GLY A 30 -22.04 0.49 0.92
N GLN A 31 -22.48 -0.77 1.09
CA GLN A 31 -23.85 -1.08 1.50
C GLN A 31 -24.08 -0.72 2.96
N ILE A 32 -23.16 -1.09 3.85
CA ILE A 32 -23.20 -0.74 5.28
C ILE A 32 -23.26 0.77 5.47
N ALA A 33 -22.39 1.53 4.80
CA ALA A 33 -22.37 2.99 4.87
C ALA A 33 -23.73 3.59 4.48
N ARG A 34 -24.35 3.05 3.43
CA ARG A 34 -25.67 3.47 2.96
C ARG A 34 -26.80 3.09 3.91
N GLU A 35 -26.77 1.90 4.48
CA GLU A 35 -27.76 1.47 5.47
C GLU A 35 -27.66 2.30 6.75
N PHE A 36 -26.45 2.53 7.24
CA PHE A 36 -26.20 3.39 8.38
C PHE A 36 -26.73 4.80 8.11
N LYS A 37 -26.44 5.39 6.94
CA LYS A 37 -26.90 6.76 6.62
C LYS A 37 -28.42 6.91 6.62
N LYS A 38 -29.18 5.86 6.30
CA LYS A 38 -30.66 5.89 6.41
C LYS A 38 -31.15 5.97 7.85
N GLN A 39 -30.34 5.52 8.81
CA GLN A 39 -30.70 5.44 10.23
C GLN A 39 -30.25 6.67 11.02
N VAL A 40 -29.33 7.48 10.48
CA VAL A 40 -28.79 8.67 11.16
C VAL A 40 -29.09 9.98 10.45
N TYR A 41 -29.60 10.95 11.20
CA TYR A 41 -30.03 12.26 10.68
C TYR A 41 -28.98 13.38 10.82
N PHE A 42 -27.78 13.06 11.29
CA PHE A 42 -26.70 14.03 11.44
C PHE A 42 -25.72 13.98 10.27
N ASP A 43 -25.03 15.10 10.05
CA ASP A 43 -23.95 15.19 9.09
C ASP A 43 -22.72 14.43 9.62
N SER A 44 -22.22 13.47 8.85
CA SER A 44 -21.28 12.44 9.29
C SER A 44 -20.18 12.27 8.26
N LEU A 45 -18.91 12.23 8.70
CA LEU A 45 -17.77 11.84 7.87
C LEU A 45 -17.46 10.36 8.13
N ILE A 46 -17.60 9.53 7.11
CA ILE A 46 -17.24 8.11 7.20
C ILE A 46 -15.74 7.96 6.97
N VAL A 47 -15.00 7.51 7.96
CA VAL A 47 -13.57 7.23 7.84
C VAL A 47 -13.36 5.73 7.73
N GLY A 48 -12.69 5.28 6.68
CA GLY A 48 -12.40 3.87 6.45
C GLY A 48 -10.98 3.61 5.97
N ASP A 49 -10.57 2.35 6.04
CA ASP A 49 -9.30 1.90 5.49
C ASP A 49 -9.36 1.79 3.95
N SER A 50 -8.27 1.32 3.34
CA SER A 50 -8.22 1.17 1.88
C SER A 50 -9.24 0.18 1.28
N ALA A 51 -9.82 -0.73 2.06
CA ALA A 51 -10.84 -1.65 1.54
C ALA A 51 -12.15 -0.92 1.19
N LEU A 52 -12.41 0.23 1.84
CA LEU A 52 -13.53 1.11 1.52
C LEU A 52 -13.43 1.70 0.10
N TYR A 53 -12.21 1.90 -0.41
CA TYR A 53 -11.95 2.59 -1.67
C TYR A 53 -12.01 1.64 -2.89
N SER A 54 -13.22 1.26 -3.30
CA SER A 54 -13.51 0.54 -4.55
C SER A 54 -14.42 1.36 -5.46
N LYS A 55 -14.43 1.09 -6.78
CA LYS A 55 -15.31 1.83 -7.72
C LYS A 55 -16.77 1.69 -7.32
N GLU A 56 -17.16 0.51 -6.86
CA GLU A 56 -18.51 0.15 -6.45
C GLU A 56 -18.90 0.89 -5.16
N ASN A 57 -18.04 0.87 -4.14
CA ASN A 57 -18.30 1.55 -2.87
C ASN A 57 -18.37 3.07 -3.06
N LEU A 58 -17.47 3.65 -3.84
CA LEU A 58 -17.46 5.10 -4.09
C LEU A 58 -18.77 5.56 -4.75
N LYS A 59 -19.33 4.76 -5.68
CA LYS A 59 -20.64 5.05 -6.29
C LYS A 59 -21.78 5.00 -5.28
N LEU A 60 -21.76 4.03 -4.37
CA LEU A 60 -22.77 3.90 -3.31
C LEU A 60 -22.70 5.04 -2.30
N MET A 61 -21.51 5.61 -2.07
CA MET A 61 -21.26 6.66 -1.10
C MET A 61 -21.21 8.07 -1.72
N ARG A 62 -21.67 8.24 -2.96
CA ARG A 62 -21.58 9.51 -3.71
C ARG A 62 -22.22 10.70 -2.98
N GLU A 63 -23.29 10.45 -2.24
CA GLU A 63 -24.04 11.48 -1.50
C GLU A 63 -23.57 11.63 -0.04
N MET A 64 -22.47 10.96 0.34
CA MET A 64 -21.93 10.95 1.70
C MET A 64 -20.55 11.60 1.74
N ARG A 65 -20.22 12.20 2.89
CA ARG A 65 -18.83 12.62 3.15
C ARG A 65 -18.05 11.41 3.64
N TRP A 66 -16.91 11.15 3.02
CA TRP A 66 -16.03 10.04 3.40
C TRP A 66 -14.56 10.43 3.28
N LEU A 67 -13.72 9.73 4.05
CA LEU A 67 -12.27 9.80 4.01
C LEU A 67 -11.73 8.37 4.03
N SER A 68 -10.87 8.04 3.07
CA SER A 68 -10.29 6.71 2.96
C SER A 68 -8.88 6.80 2.42
N ARG A 69 -8.04 5.85 2.82
CA ARG A 69 -6.75 5.65 2.16
C ARG A 69 -6.98 5.18 0.72
N VAL A 70 -6.28 5.75 -0.25
CA VAL A 70 -6.27 5.26 -1.62
C VAL A 70 -5.36 4.02 -1.70
N PRO A 71 -5.83 2.87 -2.18
CA PRO A 71 -5.01 1.67 -2.33
C PRO A 71 -3.89 1.90 -3.34
N PHE A 72 -2.66 1.60 -2.94
CA PHE A 72 -1.51 1.67 -3.85
C PHE A 72 -1.54 0.59 -4.95
N SER A 73 -2.52 -0.32 -4.94
CA SER A 73 -2.79 -1.24 -6.06
C SER A 73 -3.47 -0.56 -7.26
N ILE A 74 -3.93 0.69 -7.11
CA ILE A 74 -4.54 1.47 -8.19
C ILE A 74 -3.41 2.07 -9.05
N LYS A 75 -3.43 1.79 -10.37
CA LYS A 75 -2.38 2.25 -11.29
C LYS A 75 -2.27 3.76 -11.34
N GLU A 76 -3.39 4.47 -11.28
CA GLU A 76 -3.45 5.92 -11.26
C GLU A 76 -2.80 6.50 -9.99
N ALA A 77 -2.92 5.81 -8.85
CA ALA A 77 -2.26 6.19 -7.61
C ALA A 77 -0.74 5.96 -7.68
N GLN A 78 -0.30 4.83 -8.24
CA GLN A 78 1.12 4.56 -8.47
C GLN A 78 1.75 5.63 -9.36
N LYS A 79 1.15 5.87 -10.53
CA LYS A 79 1.61 6.91 -11.46
C LYS A 79 1.71 8.29 -10.83
N LEU A 80 0.76 8.64 -9.96
CA LEU A 80 0.79 9.91 -9.27
C LEU A 80 2.02 10.03 -8.38
N VAL A 81 2.29 9.01 -7.56
CA VAL A 81 3.45 8.97 -6.66
C VAL A 81 4.74 9.05 -7.47
N ASP A 82 4.86 8.28 -8.55
CA ASP A 82 6.06 8.27 -9.40
C ASP A 82 6.29 9.61 -10.14
N SER A 83 5.21 10.37 -10.39
CA SER A 83 5.27 11.61 -11.16
C SER A 83 5.60 12.86 -10.34
N ILE A 84 5.42 12.81 -9.02
CA ILE A 84 5.55 13.98 -8.14
C ILE A 84 6.89 13.89 -7.42
N SER A 85 7.71 14.93 -7.58
CA SER A 85 8.93 15.08 -6.79
C SER A 85 8.63 15.65 -5.39
N GLU A 86 9.47 15.31 -4.40
CA GLU A 86 9.37 15.84 -3.02
C GLU A 86 9.34 17.37 -2.98
N LYS A 87 10.04 18.02 -3.92
CA LYS A 87 10.11 19.49 -4.04
C LYS A 87 8.77 20.14 -4.40
N GLU A 88 7.83 19.37 -4.92
CA GLU A 88 6.49 19.86 -5.26
C GLU A 88 5.50 19.68 -4.10
N LEU A 89 5.92 19.08 -2.99
CA LEU A 89 5.12 18.98 -1.79
C LEU A 89 5.20 20.29 -0.99
N THR A 90 4.10 20.61 -0.32
CA THR A 90 4.01 21.74 0.59
C THR A 90 4.22 21.25 2.01
N ASP A 91 5.09 21.93 2.77
CA ASP A 91 5.31 21.61 4.16
C ASP A 91 4.01 21.71 4.97
N SER A 92 3.78 20.71 5.82
CA SER A 92 2.67 20.71 6.76
C SER A 92 3.00 21.57 7.97
N LYS A 93 1.95 21.97 8.71
CA LYS A 93 2.11 22.53 10.06
C LYS A 93 2.65 21.48 11.05
N ILE A 94 2.50 20.20 10.72
CA ILE A 94 3.04 19.09 11.51
C ILE A 94 4.48 18.84 11.05
N LEU A 95 5.43 18.97 11.97
CA LEU A 95 6.85 18.78 11.69
C LEU A 95 7.13 17.40 11.10
N GLY A 96 7.93 17.36 10.03
CA GLY A 96 8.30 16.12 9.34
C GLY A 96 7.22 15.55 8.43
N TYR A 97 6.18 16.34 8.11
CA TYR A 97 5.17 15.99 7.11
C TYR A 97 5.12 17.05 6.02
N SER A 98 4.95 16.59 4.79
CA SER A 98 4.68 17.42 3.61
C SER A 98 3.53 16.79 2.83
N TRP A 99 2.84 17.60 2.03
CA TRP A 99 1.65 17.13 1.32
C TRP A 99 1.37 17.89 0.04
N ARG A 100 0.58 17.28 -0.84
CA ARG A 100 0.04 17.93 -2.04
C ARG A 100 -1.36 17.43 -2.34
N GLU A 101 -2.23 18.36 -2.70
CA GLU A 101 -3.57 18.06 -3.20
C GLU A 101 -3.55 17.80 -4.70
N THR A 102 -4.33 16.82 -5.15
CA THR A 102 -4.59 16.57 -6.56
C THR A 102 -6.04 16.11 -6.77
N SER A 103 -6.57 16.34 -7.97
CA SER A 103 -7.88 15.83 -8.37
C SER A 103 -7.75 14.45 -9.02
N SER A 104 -8.76 13.61 -8.80
CA SER A 104 -8.89 12.30 -9.43
C SER A 104 -10.34 12.07 -9.87
N ASN A 105 -10.53 11.20 -10.86
CA ASN A 105 -11.84 10.79 -11.35
C ASN A 105 -11.98 9.26 -11.35
N TYR A 106 -11.40 8.60 -10.36
CA TYR A 106 -11.39 7.15 -10.28
C TYR A 106 -12.81 6.61 -10.13
N GLY A 107 -13.22 5.66 -10.99
CA GLY A 107 -14.59 5.12 -10.93
C GLY A 107 -15.68 6.10 -11.41
N GLY A 108 -15.31 7.22 -12.05
CA GLY A 108 -16.25 8.21 -12.60
C GLY A 108 -16.84 9.16 -11.57
N ILE A 109 -16.14 9.34 -10.45
CA ILE A 109 -16.53 10.24 -9.36
C ILE A 109 -15.35 11.18 -9.16
N GLU A 110 -15.63 12.48 -9.05
CA GLU A 110 -14.59 13.44 -8.74
C GLU A 110 -14.15 13.27 -7.28
N GLN A 111 -12.84 13.10 -7.07
CA GLN A 111 -12.24 12.99 -5.75
C GLN A 111 -11.11 13.98 -5.58
N ARG A 112 -10.94 14.42 -4.35
CA ARG A 112 -9.74 15.08 -3.88
C ARG A 112 -8.80 14.04 -3.27
N TRP A 113 -7.63 13.86 -3.86
CA TRP A 113 -6.55 13.06 -3.30
C TRP A 113 -5.55 13.95 -2.58
N LEU A 114 -5.03 13.42 -1.48
CA LEU A 114 -3.98 14.06 -0.70
C LEU A 114 -2.77 13.12 -0.69
N LEU A 115 -1.72 13.49 -1.41
CA LEU A 115 -0.42 12.83 -1.28
C LEU A 115 0.23 13.37 -0.01
N VAL A 116 0.58 12.49 0.92
CA VAL A 116 1.20 12.85 2.19
C VAL A 116 2.50 12.08 2.32
N GLU A 117 3.58 12.80 2.56
CA GLU A 117 4.89 12.25 2.87
C GLU A 117 5.22 12.48 4.35
N SER A 118 5.86 11.49 4.96
CA SER A 118 6.29 11.52 6.35
C SER A 118 7.77 11.17 6.40
N GLN A 119 8.59 12.11 6.85
CA GLN A 119 10.02 11.94 6.99
C GLN A 119 10.36 10.74 7.90
N ALA A 120 9.65 10.62 9.04
CA ALA A 120 9.85 9.49 9.95
C ALA A 120 9.56 8.13 9.27
N ARG A 121 8.56 8.10 8.38
CA ARG A 121 8.23 6.88 7.64
C ARG A 121 9.26 6.58 6.57
N GLN A 122 9.68 7.60 5.82
CA GLN A 122 10.75 7.50 4.83
C GLN A 122 12.03 6.94 5.45
N GLU A 123 12.49 7.50 6.58
CA GLU A 123 13.67 7.01 7.30
C GLU A 123 13.52 5.56 7.79
N SER A 124 12.35 5.20 8.33
CA SER A 124 12.05 3.83 8.75
C SER A 124 12.14 2.85 7.57
N ASP A 125 11.56 3.23 6.42
CA ASP A 125 11.47 2.34 5.27
C ASP A 125 12.81 2.25 4.53
N LEU A 126 13.60 3.32 4.48
CA LEU A 126 15.01 3.31 4.05
C LEU A 126 15.86 2.35 4.90
N LYS A 127 15.77 2.42 6.24
CA LYS A 127 16.51 1.50 7.14
C LYS A 127 16.13 0.04 6.90
N LYS A 128 14.86 -0.25 6.62
CA LYS A 128 14.42 -1.61 6.28
C LYS A 128 14.99 -2.06 4.94
N LEU A 129 15.02 -1.18 3.95
CA LEU A 129 15.60 -1.45 2.64
C LEU A 129 17.10 -1.75 2.75
N GLU A 130 17.85 -0.91 3.47
CA GLU A 130 19.28 -1.14 3.74
C GLU A 130 19.53 -2.51 4.39
N LYS A 131 18.71 -2.87 5.38
CA LYS A 131 18.81 -4.17 6.06
C LYS A 131 18.53 -5.33 5.09
N LYS A 132 17.53 -5.20 4.21
CA LYS A 132 17.19 -6.21 3.20
C LYS A 132 18.33 -6.36 2.17
N ILE A 133 18.91 -5.26 1.72
CA ILE A 133 20.09 -5.25 0.82
C ILE A 133 21.27 -5.99 1.48
N GLU A 134 21.57 -5.68 2.73
CA GLU A 134 22.70 -6.31 3.43
C GLU A 134 22.45 -7.82 3.67
N GLN A 135 21.21 -8.23 3.94
CA GLN A 135 20.84 -9.64 4.04
C GLN A 135 21.03 -10.39 2.71
N GLU A 136 20.54 -9.82 1.61
CA GLU A 136 20.68 -10.42 0.28
C GLU A 136 22.15 -10.49 -0.16
N LYS A 137 22.92 -9.45 0.11
CA LYS A 137 24.37 -9.41 -0.14
C LYS A 137 25.10 -10.52 0.62
N ASN A 138 24.84 -10.67 1.92
CA ASN A 138 25.47 -11.71 2.73
C ASN A 138 25.09 -13.12 2.24
N SER A 139 23.82 -13.33 1.89
CA SER A 139 23.35 -14.59 1.29
C SER A 139 24.05 -14.90 -0.04
N ALA A 140 24.19 -13.90 -0.91
CA ALA A 140 24.91 -14.05 -2.18
C ALA A 140 26.40 -14.36 -1.97
N GLN A 141 27.06 -13.66 -1.05
CA GLN A 141 28.46 -13.91 -0.72
C GLN A 141 28.70 -15.31 -0.18
N GLU A 142 27.81 -15.81 0.68
CA GLU A 142 27.92 -17.17 1.21
C GLU A 142 27.74 -18.22 0.11
N LYS A 143 26.77 -18.04 -0.80
CA LYS A 143 26.61 -18.91 -1.98
C LYS A 143 27.84 -18.91 -2.87
N ILE A 144 28.43 -17.74 -3.14
CA ILE A 144 29.68 -17.62 -3.93
C ILE A 144 30.81 -18.37 -3.23
N ARG A 145 30.99 -18.15 -1.92
CA ARG A 145 32.03 -18.82 -1.12
C ARG A 145 31.88 -20.35 -1.13
N GLN A 146 30.66 -20.86 -1.04
CA GLN A 146 30.37 -22.29 -1.14
C GLN A 146 30.75 -22.84 -2.53
N LEU A 147 30.41 -22.11 -3.60
CA LEU A 147 30.78 -22.51 -4.96
C LEU A 147 32.28 -22.46 -5.21
N SER A 148 32.99 -21.46 -4.68
CA SER A 148 34.46 -21.35 -4.81
C SER A 148 35.21 -22.50 -4.14
N ARG A 149 34.62 -23.15 -3.13
CA ARG A 149 35.22 -24.28 -2.40
C ARG A 149 34.84 -25.64 -2.97
N ARG A 150 33.93 -25.67 -3.94
CA ARG A 150 33.41 -26.90 -4.54
C ARG A 150 34.32 -27.35 -5.68
N GLU A 151 34.70 -28.61 -5.68
CA GLU A 151 35.28 -29.24 -6.86
C GLU A 151 34.17 -29.59 -7.86
N PHE A 152 34.41 -29.32 -9.13
CA PHE A 152 33.49 -29.60 -10.21
C PHE A 152 34.07 -30.70 -11.10
N GLU A 153 33.23 -31.66 -11.51
CA GLU A 153 33.63 -32.78 -12.36
C GLU A 153 34.20 -32.32 -13.71
N ASN A 154 33.67 -31.22 -14.27
CA ASN A 154 34.19 -30.62 -15.48
C ASN A 154 33.81 -29.12 -15.59
N ARG A 155 34.44 -28.43 -16.54
CA ARG A 155 34.22 -27.00 -16.81
C ARG A 155 32.78 -26.66 -17.18
N ALA A 156 32.08 -27.54 -17.90
CA ALA A 156 30.71 -27.28 -18.36
C ALA A 156 29.72 -27.22 -17.18
N VAL A 157 29.87 -28.13 -16.21
CA VAL A 157 29.06 -28.15 -14.98
C VAL A 157 29.33 -26.91 -14.12
N ALA A 158 30.59 -26.51 -13.98
CA ALA A 158 30.96 -25.29 -13.25
C ALA A 158 30.31 -24.04 -13.87
N LEU A 159 30.40 -23.90 -15.20
CA LEU A 159 29.80 -22.77 -15.93
C LEU A 159 28.28 -22.73 -15.81
N ALA A 160 27.61 -23.89 -15.88
CA ALA A 160 26.15 -23.97 -15.75
C ALA A 160 25.67 -23.52 -14.35
N ILE A 161 26.37 -23.92 -13.29
CA ILE A 161 26.03 -23.56 -11.91
C ILE A 161 26.29 -22.07 -11.63
N VAL A 162 27.42 -21.54 -12.11
CA VAL A 162 27.73 -20.11 -11.98
C VAL A 162 26.72 -19.25 -12.74
N LYS A 163 26.31 -19.69 -13.94
CA LYS A 163 25.27 -19.02 -14.73
C LYS A 163 23.92 -19.03 -14.00
N GLY A 164 23.51 -20.17 -13.44
CA GLY A 164 22.28 -20.26 -12.65
C GLY A 164 22.28 -19.34 -11.42
N LEU A 165 23.42 -19.17 -10.75
CA LEU A 165 23.56 -18.19 -9.67
C LEU A 165 23.37 -16.76 -10.18
N SER A 166 24.04 -16.40 -11.28
CA SER A 166 23.90 -15.08 -11.92
C SER A 166 22.44 -14.78 -12.27
N ASP A 167 21.76 -15.74 -12.90
CA ASP A 167 20.35 -15.62 -13.31
C ASP A 167 19.41 -15.47 -12.10
N SER A 168 19.78 -16.02 -10.93
CA SER A 168 19.00 -15.86 -9.69
C SER A 168 19.20 -14.52 -8.99
N LEU A 169 20.33 -13.84 -9.22
CA LEU A 169 20.67 -12.56 -8.58
C LEU A 169 20.13 -11.35 -9.34
N ILE A 170 20.01 -11.45 -10.67
CA ILE A 170 19.49 -10.37 -11.53
C ILE A 170 18.07 -9.91 -11.11
N PRO A 171 17.09 -10.81 -10.86
CA PRO A 171 15.74 -10.40 -10.45
C PRO A 171 15.72 -9.73 -9.06
N ILE A 172 16.60 -10.16 -8.15
CA ILE A 172 16.73 -9.58 -6.81
C ILE A 172 17.21 -8.14 -6.92
N LEU A 173 18.23 -7.88 -7.73
CA LEU A 173 18.74 -6.53 -8.00
C LEU A 173 17.68 -5.62 -8.65
N GLN A 174 16.89 -6.15 -9.59
CA GLN A 174 15.80 -5.41 -10.24
C GLN A 174 14.65 -5.10 -9.26
N SER A 175 14.34 -6.01 -8.34
CA SER A 175 13.30 -5.78 -7.32
C SER A 175 13.67 -4.68 -6.32
N LEU A 176 14.96 -4.54 -6.00
CA LEU A 176 15.48 -3.51 -5.09
C LEU A 176 15.46 -2.11 -5.71
N THR A 177 15.53 -1.99 -7.04
CA THR A 177 15.42 -0.71 -7.75
C THR A 177 13.98 -0.25 -8.01
N THR A 178 12.98 -1.09 -7.72
CA THR A 178 11.56 -0.78 -7.95
C THR A 178 10.81 -0.46 -6.64
N GLU A 179 11.46 -0.64 -5.48
CA GLU A 179 10.94 -0.28 -4.16
C GLU A 179 11.34 1.14 -3.71
N VAL A 180 11.99 1.92 -4.60
CA VAL A 180 12.35 3.35 -4.43
C VAL A 180 11.55 4.16 -5.43
#